data_AF-A0A9D4Q501-F1
#
_entry.id   AF-A0A9D4Q501-F1
#
_cell.length_a   1.000
_cell.length_b   1.000
_cell.length_c   1.000
_cell.angle_alpha   90.00
_cell.angle_beta   90.00
_cell.angle_gamma   90.00
#
_symmetry.space_group_name_H-M   'P 1'
#
loop_
_entity.id
_entity.type
_entity.pdbx_description
1 polymer ?
#
loop_
_entity_poly.entity_id
_entity_poly.type
_entity_poly.pdbx_seq_one_letter_code
_entity_poly.pdbx_strand_id
1 'polypeptide(L)'
;MEPSEVTSERGPLFPNKPCVIWMATPPRSLGKNKSGHILNSDSRNRSFHCYTYWRNREPERRVEDTSKFVADMLCVGQRTVFRVREEVKAQDFSGGKLTTLSRKRPRNAEKRRRSAKFDSFTLCALRSSVHDFFRRNEIPTVEKITAEFSERMEHPPLRRCAVRRLLAEIGFKHEKRSRNSLLIDRDDITDWRNRYLRDMVRYRAEGR
;
A
#
# COMPACT_ATOMS: atom_id res chain seq x y z
N MET A 1 -76.48 -43.04 -7.68
CA MET A 1 -76.41 -42.46 -9.04
C MET A 1 -77.19 -41.17 -9.01
N GLU A 2 -76.75 -40.17 -9.78
CA GLU A 2 -77.03 -38.71 -9.71
C GLU A 2 -75.99 -37.92 -8.90
N PRO A 3 -74.91 -37.43 -9.52
CA PRO A 3 -74.05 -36.40 -8.94
C PRO A 3 -74.56 -34.99 -9.28
N SER A 4 -74.70 -34.16 -8.24
CA SER A 4 -75.12 -32.76 -8.27
C SER A 4 -74.13 -31.85 -9.03
N GLU A 5 -74.66 -31.06 -9.95
CA GLU A 5 -73.97 -29.99 -10.66
C GLU A 5 -73.53 -28.87 -9.70
N VAL A 6 -72.22 -28.65 -9.55
CA VAL A 6 -71.66 -27.44 -8.94
C VAL A 6 -71.22 -26.51 -10.07
N THR A 7 -71.95 -25.40 -10.18
CA THR A 7 -71.74 -24.33 -11.15
C THR A 7 -70.37 -23.69 -11.02
N SER A 8 -69.73 -23.56 -12.18
CA SER A 8 -68.51 -22.82 -12.45
C SER A 8 -68.72 -21.31 -12.24
N GLU A 9 -68.08 -20.73 -11.23
CA GLU A 9 -67.76 -19.30 -11.22
C GLU A 9 -66.24 -19.11 -11.16
N ARG A 10 -65.63 -19.04 -12.35
CA ARG A 10 -64.28 -18.52 -12.53
C ARG A 10 -64.34 -17.01 -12.28
N GLY A 11 -63.63 -16.55 -11.26
CA GLY A 11 -63.40 -15.13 -11.03
C GLY A 11 -62.82 -14.43 -12.27
N PRO A 12 -63.06 -13.13 -12.44
CA PRO A 12 -62.74 -12.43 -13.68
C PRO A 12 -61.25 -12.47 -14.00
N LEU A 13 -60.96 -12.87 -15.23
CA LEU A 13 -59.67 -12.72 -15.90
C LEU A 13 -59.18 -11.28 -15.71
N PHE A 14 -58.05 -11.14 -15.02
CA PHE A 14 -57.28 -9.89 -15.04
C PHE A 14 -57.01 -9.51 -16.51
N PRO A 15 -57.32 -8.27 -16.93
CA PRO A 15 -57.05 -7.84 -18.29
C PRO A 15 -55.54 -7.84 -18.53
N ASN A 16 -55.11 -8.61 -19.54
CA ASN A 16 -53.80 -8.55 -20.17
C ASN A 16 -53.53 -7.11 -20.64
N LYS A 17 -52.91 -6.31 -19.78
CA LYS A 17 -52.21 -5.09 -20.16
C LYS A 17 -50.73 -5.47 -20.28
N PRO A 18 -50.05 -5.20 -21.40
CA PRO A 18 -48.60 -5.34 -21.45
C PRO A 18 -48.03 -4.35 -20.43
N CYS A 19 -47.58 -4.87 -19.28
CA CYS A 19 -46.76 -4.13 -18.33
C CYS A 19 -45.39 -3.89 -18.98
N VAL A 20 -45.35 -2.98 -19.95
CA VAL A 20 -44.14 -2.22 -20.22
C VAL A 20 -44.04 -1.19 -19.10
N ILE A 21 -43.80 -1.69 -17.88
CA ILE A 21 -43.28 -0.83 -16.83
C ILE A 21 -41.90 -0.46 -17.35
N TRP A 22 -41.82 0.70 -17.99
CA TRP A 22 -40.59 1.48 -17.98
C TRP A 22 -40.21 1.57 -16.51
N MET A 23 -39.32 0.68 -16.06
CA MET A 23 -38.66 0.83 -14.79
C MET A 23 -37.86 2.12 -14.93
N ALA A 24 -38.51 3.24 -14.59
CA ALA A 24 -37.85 4.50 -14.38
C ALA A 24 -36.64 4.17 -13.51
N THR A 25 -35.45 4.37 -14.06
CA THR A 25 -34.20 4.13 -13.35
C THR A 25 -34.34 4.75 -11.96
N PRO A 26 -34.17 3.98 -10.87
CA PRO A 26 -34.37 4.51 -9.53
C PRO A 26 -33.56 5.80 -9.38
N PRO A 27 -34.11 6.81 -8.69
CA PRO A 27 -33.42 8.08 -8.50
C PRO A 27 -32.03 7.80 -7.93
N ARG A 28 -31.04 8.47 -8.50
CA ARG A 28 -29.60 8.30 -8.25
C ARG A 28 -29.22 8.79 -6.84
N SER A 29 -29.87 8.28 -5.80
CA SER A 29 -29.61 8.59 -4.38
C SER A 29 -28.28 8.00 -3.92
N LEU A 30 -27.83 6.92 -4.58
CA LEU A 30 -26.49 6.36 -4.43
C LEU A 30 -25.64 6.79 -5.64
N GLY A 31 -24.73 7.74 -5.40
CA GLY A 31 -23.76 8.15 -6.40
C GLY A 31 -22.81 7.00 -6.75
N LYS A 32 -22.47 6.85 -8.04
CA LYS A 32 -21.40 5.93 -8.45
C LYS A 32 -20.10 6.30 -7.73
N ASN A 33 -19.27 5.30 -7.45
CA ASN A 33 -17.95 5.52 -6.86
C ASN A 33 -17.16 6.58 -7.65
N LYS A 34 -16.55 7.54 -6.93
CA LYS A 34 -15.75 8.61 -7.54
C LYS A 34 -14.65 8.03 -8.42
N SER A 35 -14.42 8.63 -9.59
CA SER A 35 -13.34 8.25 -10.48
C SER A 35 -11.99 8.27 -9.73
N GLY A 36 -11.15 7.26 -9.94
CA GLY A 36 -9.86 7.10 -9.27
C GLY A 36 -9.92 6.57 -7.83
N HIS A 37 -11.11 6.39 -7.26
CA HIS A 37 -11.29 5.74 -5.97
C HIS A 37 -11.10 4.22 -6.10
N ILE A 38 -10.23 3.65 -5.27
CA ILE A 38 -9.92 2.21 -5.30
C ILE A 38 -11.06 1.45 -4.58
N LEU A 39 -11.55 0.39 -5.22
CA LEU A 39 -12.59 -0.46 -4.64
C LEU A 39 -11.98 -1.39 -3.58
N ASN A 40 -12.63 -1.50 -2.41
CA ASN A 40 -12.18 -2.40 -1.34
C ASN A 40 -12.33 -3.88 -1.76
N SER A 41 -11.57 -4.77 -1.12
CA SER A 41 -11.58 -6.22 -1.32
C SER A 41 -12.99 -6.82 -1.22
N ASP A 42 -13.75 -6.43 -0.19
CA ASP A 42 -15.12 -6.91 0.02
C ASP A 42 -16.06 -6.46 -1.12
N SER A 43 -16.03 -5.18 -1.48
CA SER A 43 -16.84 -4.65 -2.58
C SER A 43 -16.47 -5.27 -3.94
N ARG A 44 -15.20 -5.64 -4.14
CA ARG A 44 -14.72 -6.38 -5.33
C ARG A 44 -15.26 -7.81 -5.33
N ASN A 45 -15.21 -8.51 -4.21
CA ASN A 45 -15.80 -9.84 -4.06
C ASN A 45 -17.31 -9.83 -4.32
N ARG A 46 -18.04 -8.86 -3.74
CA ARG A 46 -19.48 -8.71 -3.99
C ARG A 46 -19.77 -8.49 -5.47
N SER A 47 -18.97 -7.65 -6.13
CA SER A 47 -19.11 -7.41 -7.57
C SER A 47 -18.92 -8.69 -8.39
N PHE A 48 -17.93 -9.51 -8.02
CA PHE A 48 -17.69 -10.78 -8.67
C PHE A 48 -18.80 -11.80 -8.39
N HIS A 49 -19.21 -11.97 -7.13
CA HIS A 49 -20.27 -12.92 -6.76
C HIS A 49 -21.62 -12.55 -7.38
N CYS A 50 -21.97 -11.27 -7.45
CA CYS A 50 -23.17 -10.83 -8.15
C CYS A 50 -23.07 -11.18 -9.65
N TYR A 51 -21.92 -10.93 -10.28
CA TYR A 51 -21.72 -11.29 -11.68
C TYR A 51 -21.83 -12.80 -11.92
N THR A 52 -21.19 -13.64 -11.10
CA THR A 52 -21.28 -15.11 -11.25
C THR A 52 -22.69 -15.62 -11.03
N TYR A 53 -23.41 -15.09 -10.04
CA TYR A 53 -24.81 -15.43 -9.79
C TYR A 53 -25.70 -15.15 -11.02
N TRP A 54 -25.61 -13.93 -11.58
CA TRP A 54 -26.42 -13.55 -12.74
C TRP A 54 -26.00 -14.28 -14.01
N ARG A 55 -24.70 -14.59 -14.17
CA ARG A 55 -24.21 -15.38 -15.29
C ARG A 55 -24.75 -16.82 -15.27
N ASN A 56 -24.89 -17.40 -14.08
CA ASN A 56 -25.44 -18.75 -13.92
C ASN A 56 -26.97 -18.79 -14.11
N ARG A 57 -27.66 -17.70 -13.76
CA ARG A 57 -29.12 -17.60 -13.91
C ARG A 57 -29.56 -17.31 -15.34
N GLU A 58 -28.82 -16.47 -16.06
CA GLU A 58 -29.13 -16.03 -17.43
C GLU A 58 -27.91 -16.27 -18.36
N PRO A 59 -27.66 -17.53 -18.78
CA PRO A 59 -26.48 -17.85 -19.60
C PRO A 59 -26.55 -17.27 -21.03
N GLU A 60 -27.76 -17.09 -21.57
CA GLU A 60 -27.99 -16.54 -22.92
C GLU A 60 -27.71 -15.05 -23.02
N ARG A 61 -27.80 -14.33 -21.90
CA ARG A 61 -27.59 -12.88 -21.86
C ARG A 61 -26.16 -12.55 -22.25
N ARG A 62 -25.95 -11.46 -22.99
CA ARG A 62 -24.61 -10.99 -23.34
C ARG A 62 -23.82 -10.61 -22.08
N VAL A 63 -22.50 -10.82 -22.14
CA VAL A 63 -21.59 -10.59 -21.01
C VAL A 63 -21.55 -9.10 -20.66
N GLU A 64 -21.61 -8.23 -21.67
CA GLU A 64 -21.61 -6.79 -21.54
C GLU A 64 -22.85 -6.30 -20.79
N ASP A 65 -24.02 -6.85 -21.15
CA ASP A 65 -25.31 -6.50 -20.55
C ASP A 65 -25.40 -6.96 -19.11
N THR A 66 -24.89 -8.15 -18.81
CA THR A 66 -24.78 -8.66 -17.43
C THR A 66 -23.86 -7.76 -16.60
N SER A 67 -22.72 -7.34 -17.16
CA SER A 67 -21.76 -6.48 -16.48
C SER A 67 -22.32 -5.07 -16.25
N LYS A 68 -23.10 -4.54 -17.21
CA LYS A 68 -23.79 -3.25 -17.08
C LYS A 68 -24.85 -3.31 -15.99
N PHE A 69 -25.65 -4.38 -15.97
CA PHE A 69 -26.66 -4.61 -14.95
C PHE A 69 -26.06 -4.70 -13.53
N VAL A 70 -24.99 -5.48 -13.35
CA VAL A 70 -24.28 -5.58 -12.06
C VAL A 70 -23.65 -4.24 -11.66
N ALA A 71 -23.10 -3.49 -12.61
CA ALA A 71 -22.52 -2.18 -12.36
C ALA A 71 -23.56 -1.17 -11.85
N ASP A 72 -24.76 -1.18 -12.44
CA ASP A 72 -25.85 -0.30 -12.02
C ASP A 72 -26.45 -0.76 -10.68
N MET A 73 -26.59 -2.07 -10.43
CA MET A 73 -27.03 -2.63 -9.14
C MET A 73 -26.10 -2.26 -7.98
N LEU A 74 -24.78 -2.37 -8.18
CA LEU A 74 -23.78 -2.14 -7.12
C LEU A 74 -23.23 -0.71 -7.09
N CYS A 75 -23.69 0.17 -7.98
CA CYS A 75 -23.18 1.54 -8.14
C CYS A 75 -21.66 1.60 -8.42
N VAL A 76 -21.16 0.62 -9.17
CA VAL A 76 -19.75 0.51 -9.59
C VAL A 76 -19.62 0.85 -11.08
N GLY A 77 -18.42 1.25 -11.52
CA GLY A 77 -18.17 1.42 -12.96
C GLY A 77 -18.13 0.07 -13.70
N GLN A 78 -18.76 -0.02 -14.88
CA GLN A 78 -18.76 -1.23 -15.72
C GLN A 78 -17.32 -1.73 -16.00
N ARG A 79 -16.39 -0.82 -16.30
CA ARG A 79 -14.96 -1.14 -16.49
C ARG A 79 -14.33 -1.82 -15.27
N THR A 80 -14.76 -1.45 -14.06
CA THR A 80 -14.26 -2.06 -12.82
C THR A 80 -14.74 -3.50 -12.67
N VAL A 81 -15.98 -3.81 -13.05
CA VAL A 81 -16.51 -5.18 -13.07
C VAL A 81 -15.73 -6.06 -14.04
N PHE A 82 -15.50 -5.56 -15.27
CA PHE A 82 -14.66 -6.24 -16.25
C PHE A 82 -13.25 -6.49 -15.74
N ARG A 83 -12.62 -5.46 -15.15
CA ARG A 83 -11.29 -5.57 -14.57
C ARG A 83 -11.23 -6.62 -13.47
N VAL A 84 -12.21 -6.62 -12.56
CA VAL A 84 -12.31 -7.63 -11.48
C VAL A 84 -12.42 -9.04 -12.07
N ARG A 85 -13.25 -9.24 -13.10
CA ARG A 85 -13.40 -10.52 -13.80
C ARG A 85 -12.10 -11.01 -14.41
N GLU A 86 -11.41 -10.17 -15.16
CA GLU A 86 -10.13 -10.54 -15.78
C GLU A 86 -9.05 -10.81 -14.73
N GLU A 87 -9.04 -10.07 -13.62
CA GLU A 87 -8.13 -10.32 -12.50
C GLU A 87 -8.39 -11.67 -11.81
N VAL A 88 -9.67 -12.07 -11.63
CA VAL A 88 -10.03 -13.39 -11.10
C VAL A 88 -9.57 -14.51 -12.04
N LYS A 89 -9.81 -14.36 -13.34
CA LYS A 89 -9.37 -15.34 -14.35
C LYS A 89 -7.85 -15.49 -14.38
N ALA A 90 -7.12 -14.37 -14.28
CA ALA A 90 -5.66 -14.38 -14.32
C ALA A 90 -5.00 -14.94 -13.05
N GLN A 91 -5.73 -15.04 -11.93
CA GLN A 91 -5.18 -15.47 -10.64
C GLN A 91 -5.46 -16.93 -10.28
N ASP A 92 -5.97 -17.78 -11.21
CA ASP A 92 -6.36 -19.18 -10.93
C ASP A 92 -7.06 -19.31 -9.57
N PHE A 93 -8.18 -18.59 -9.45
CA PHE A 93 -8.88 -18.29 -8.20
C PHE A 93 -9.50 -19.55 -7.57
N SER A 94 -8.68 -20.35 -6.88
CA SER A 94 -9.09 -21.53 -6.10
C SER A 94 -9.57 -21.16 -4.68
N GLY A 95 -10.21 -19.99 -4.52
CA GLY A 95 -10.87 -19.58 -3.26
C GLY A 95 -10.17 -18.49 -2.45
N GLY A 96 -9.20 -17.76 -3.02
CA GLY A 96 -8.55 -16.63 -2.34
C GLY A 96 -9.38 -15.34 -2.36
N LYS A 97 -9.26 -14.46 -1.35
CA LYS A 97 -9.94 -13.15 -1.33
C LYS A 97 -9.37 -12.20 -2.40
N LEU A 98 -10.20 -11.49 -3.18
CA LEU A 98 -9.70 -10.44 -4.09
C LEU A 98 -9.01 -9.34 -3.29
N THR A 99 -7.70 -9.22 -3.44
CA THR A 99 -6.93 -8.16 -2.77
C THR A 99 -7.23 -6.80 -3.38
N THR A 100 -7.19 -5.76 -2.55
CA THR A 100 -7.25 -4.38 -3.04
C THR A 100 -6.01 -4.10 -3.86
N LEU A 101 -6.19 -3.53 -5.05
CA LEU A 101 -5.08 -3.05 -5.86
C LEU A 101 -4.48 -1.83 -5.14
N SER A 102 -3.55 -2.08 -4.23
CA SER A 102 -2.71 -1.02 -3.70
C SER A 102 -2.02 -0.36 -4.87
N ARG A 103 -1.95 0.99 -4.88
CA ARG A 103 -1.14 1.72 -5.85
C ARG A 103 0.27 1.13 -5.74
N LYS A 104 0.69 0.35 -6.77
CA LYS A 104 2.05 -0.17 -6.85
C LYS A 104 2.97 1.03 -7.02
N ARG A 105 3.34 1.64 -5.89
CA ARG A 105 4.32 2.72 -5.87
C ARG A 105 5.63 2.09 -6.34
N PRO A 106 6.30 2.62 -7.38
CA PRO A 106 7.49 1.97 -7.93
C PRO A 106 8.49 1.72 -6.80
N ARG A 107 8.89 0.45 -6.67
CA ARG A 107 9.71 -0.12 -5.58
C ARG A 107 11.19 0.27 -5.73
N ASN A 108 11.50 1.50 -6.14
CA ASN A 108 12.90 1.96 -6.13
C ASN A 108 13.27 2.37 -4.70
N ALA A 109 13.36 1.38 -3.80
CA ALA A 109 13.74 1.59 -2.41
C ALA A 109 15.12 2.25 -2.29
N GLU A 110 16.04 1.91 -3.20
CA GLU A 110 17.38 2.46 -3.29
C GLU A 110 17.38 3.95 -3.65
N LYS A 111 16.68 4.36 -4.72
CA LYS A 111 16.53 5.78 -5.09
C LYS A 111 15.78 6.61 -4.03
N ARG A 112 15.11 5.96 -3.07
CA ARG A 112 14.43 6.63 -1.94
C ARG A 112 15.34 6.83 -0.73
N ARG A 113 16.45 6.08 -0.61
CA ARG A 113 17.44 6.33 0.43
C ARG A 113 17.98 7.73 0.24
N ARG A 114 18.06 8.51 1.31
CA ARG A 114 18.61 9.86 1.19
C ARG A 114 20.11 9.82 0.93
N SER A 115 20.80 8.80 1.42
CA SER A 115 22.19 8.52 1.14
C SER A 115 22.49 8.44 -0.35
N ALA A 116 21.53 8.01 -1.19
CA ALA A 116 21.69 8.00 -2.64
C ALA A 116 21.58 9.39 -3.29
N LYS A 117 21.12 10.41 -2.54
CA LYS A 117 20.98 11.80 -3.02
C LYS A 117 22.14 12.70 -2.61
N PHE A 118 22.87 12.33 -1.56
CA PHE A 118 24.00 13.09 -1.06
C PHE A 118 25.29 12.39 -1.48
N ASP A 119 26.31 13.18 -1.79
CA ASP A 119 27.60 12.63 -2.14
C ASP A 119 28.26 11.94 -0.94
N SER A 120 29.12 10.97 -1.25
CA SER A 120 29.96 10.24 -0.30
C SER A 120 30.77 11.19 0.59
N PHE A 121 31.26 12.32 0.06
CA PHE A 121 31.97 13.34 0.82
C PHE A 121 31.09 13.96 1.90
N THR A 122 29.85 14.34 1.56
CA THR A 122 28.88 14.90 2.51
C THR A 122 28.57 13.91 3.64
N LEU A 123 28.40 12.63 3.30
CA LEU A 123 28.16 11.57 4.29
C LEU A 123 29.38 11.35 5.19
N CYS A 124 30.58 11.43 4.64
CA CYS A 124 31.84 11.33 5.39
C CYS A 124 32.01 12.50 6.35
N ALA A 125 31.77 13.73 5.88
CA ALA A 125 31.82 14.94 6.71
C ALA A 125 30.84 14.84 7.89
N LEU A 126 29.61 14.36 7.65
CA LEU A 126 28.62 14.18 8.70
C LEU A 126 29.05 13.12 9.74
N ARG A 127 29.63 12.00 9.28
CA ARG A 127 30.21 10.98 10.18
C ARG A 127 31.37 11.56 11.00
N SER A 128 32.25 12.35 10.37
CA SER A 128 33.38 13.00 11.03
C SER A 128 32.93 13.96 12.13
N SER A 129 31.89 14.77 11.88
CA SER A 129 31.29 15.65 12.89
C SER A 129 30.81 14.87 14.12
N VAL A 130 30.15 13.72 13.92
CA VAL A 130 29.74 12.86 15.06
C VAL A 130 30.95 12.36 15.85
N HIS A 131 32.00 11.89 15.18
CA HIS A 131 33.22 11.43 15.85
C HIS A 131 34.00 12.56 16.53
N ASP A 132 33.90 13.80 16.07
CA ASP A 132 34.48 14.96 16.74
C ASP A 132 33.82 15.20 18.11
N PHE A 133 32.51 14.99 18.26
CA PHE A 133 31.86 15.05 19.58
C PHE A 133 32.38 13.97 20.52
N PHE A 134 32.54 12.74 20.03
CA PHE A 134 33.11 11.66 20.82
C PHE A 134 34.55 11.94 21.26
N ARG A 135 35.38 12.51 20.38
CA ARG A 135 36.75 12.94 20.73
C ARG A 135 36.77 14.02 21.82
N ARG A 136 35.78 14.92 21.82
CA ARG A 136 35.61 15.98 22.83
C ARG A 136 34.90 15.50 24.10
N ASN A 137 34.54 14.22 24.21
CA ASN A 137 33.71 13.68 25.29
C ASN A 137 32.36 14.39 25.48
N GLU A 138 31.81 14.94 24.41
CA GLU A 138 30.49 15.57 24.39
C GLU A 138 29.42 14.63 23.85
N ILE A 139 28.18 14.76 24.32
CA ILE A 139 27.05 13.95 23.82
C ILE A 139 26.62 14.46 22.43
N PRO A 140 26.76 13.67 21.36
CA PRO A 140 26.30 14.06 20.03
C PRO A 140 24.78 14.07 19.96
N THR A 141 24.19 15.25 19.80
CA THR A 141 22.76 15.41 19.51
C THR A 141 22.56 15.85 18.07
N VAL A 142 21.43 15.48 17.46
CA VAL A 142 21.14 15.84 16.07
C VAL A 142 21.20 17.35 15.84
N GLU A 143 20.80 18.14 16.84
CA GLU A 143 20.81 19.59 16.79
C GLU A 143 22.22 20.16 16.77
N LYS A 144 23.08 19.75 17.72
CA LYS A 144 24.50 20.12 17.75
C LYS A 144 25.21 19.73 16.45
N ILE A 145 24.98 18.50 15.97
CA ILE A 145 25.57 18.02 14.71
C ILE A 145 25.10 18.87 13.53
N THR A 146 23.82 19.24 13.48
CA THR A 146 23.30 20.07 12.37
C THR A 146 23.91 21.47 12.39
N ALA A 147 24.10 22.06 13.57
CA ALA A 147 24.75 23.36 13.73
C ALA A 147 26.22 23.31 13.27
N GLU A 148 27.03 22.41 13.82
CA GLU A 148 28.45 22.28 13.44
C GLU A 148 28.63 21.92 11.96
N PHE A 149 27.74 21.09 11.42
CA PHE A 149 27.78 20.73 10.01
C PHE A 149 27.47 21.94 9.11
N SER A 150 26.54 22.81 9.53
CA SER A 150 26.21 24.04 8.81
C SER A 150 27.33 25.08 8.88
N GLU A 151 28.11 25.10 9.96
CA GLU A 151 29.25 26.00 10.12
C GLU A 151 30.47 25.56 9.29
N ARG A 152 30.71 24.25 9.21
CA ARG A 152 31.87 23.70 8.50
C ARG A 152 31.72 23.66 6.98
N MET A 153 30.50 23.54 6.48
CA MET A 153 30.24 23.27 5.07
C MET A 153 29.70 24.52 4.38
N GLU A 154 30.27 24.87 3.23
CA GLU A 154 29.81 25.98 2.37
C GLU A 154 28.49 25.68 1.62
N HIS A 155 27.78 24.64 2.04
CA HIS A 155 26.58 24.13 1.36
C HIS A 155 25.32 24.65 2.07
N PRO A 156 24.14 24.59 1.41
CA PRO A 156 22.89 24.95 2.05
C PRO A 156 22.68 24.13 3.34
N PRO A 157 22.24 24.77 4.44
CA PRO A 157 22.04 24.10 5.71
C PRO A 157 21.05 22.94 5.58
N LEU A 158 21.46 21.76 6.03
CA LEU A 158 20.59 20.59 6.03
C LEU A 158 19.53 20.72 7.13
N ARG A 159 18.28 20.41 6.78
CA ARG A 159 17.21 20.35 7.80
C ARG A 159 17.54 19.28 8.86
N ARG A 160 17.24 19.53 10.14
CA ARG A 160 17.38 18.57 11.25
C ARG A 160 16.79 17.18 10.94
N CYS A 161 15.59 17.14 10.34
CA CYS A 161 14.95 15.90 9.91
C CYS A 161 15.71 15.18 8.78
N ALA A 162 16.44 15.91 7.94
CA ALA A 162 17.31 15.32 6.92
C ALA A 162 18.50 14.63 7.59
N VAL A 163 19.27 15.38 8.40
CA VAL A 163 20.42 14.89 9.16
C VAL A 163 20.08 13.64 9.97
N ARG A 164 18.97 13.66 10.73
CA ARG A 164 18.55 12.50 11.53
C ARG A 164 18.39 11.21 10.72
N ARG A 165 17.75 11.24 9.55
CA ARG A 165 17.63 10.00 8.74
C ARG A 165 18.90 9.68 7.97
N LEU A 166 19.74 10.67 7.66
CA LEU A 166 21.07 10.40 7.08
C LEU A 166 21.96 9.66 8.07
N LEU A 167 22.02 10.10 9.32
CA LEU A 167 22.73 9.41 10.39
C LEU A 167 22.26 7.96 10.54
N ALA A 168 20.94 7.72 10.50
CA ALA A 168 20.38 6.38 10.53
C ALA A 168 20.78 5.51 9.32
N GLU A 169 20.83 6.10 8.12
CA GLU A 169 21.26 5.41 6.90
C GLU A 169 22.78 5.14 6.86
N ILE A 170 23.59 6.04 7.43
CA ILE A 170 25.05 5.91 7.57
C ILE A 170 25.43 4.78 8.52
N GLY A 171 24.55 4.45 9.48
CA GLY A 171 24.74 3.37 10.43
C GLY A 171 24.78 3.79 11.90
N PHE A 172 24.32 4.99 12.23
CA PHE A 172 24.13 5.41 13.62
C PHE A 172 22.74 5.05 14.15
N LYS A 173 22.66 4.72 15.42
CA LYS A 173 21.43 4.38 16.15
C LYS A 173 21.28 5.31 17.36
N HIS A 174 20.05 5.76 17.60
CA HIS A 174 19.74 6.46 18.84
C HIS A 174 19.40 5.45 19.93
N GLU A 175 20.19 5.44 20.99
CA GLU A 175 19.95 4.66 22.18
C GLU A 175 19.41 5.55 23.31
N LYS A 176 18.43 5.05 24.05
CA LYS A 176 17.85 5.76 25.19
C LYS A 176 18.73 5.52 26.42
N ARG A 177 19.24 6.59 27.02
CA ARG A 177 19.94 6.58 28.31
C ARG A 177 19.17 7.43 29.32
N SER A 178 18.19 6.82 29.98
CA SER A 178 17.29 7.52 30.92
C SER A 178 16.66 8.76 30.26
N ARG A 179 16.93 9.97 30.77
CA ARG A 179 16.41 11.24 30.24
C ARG A 179 17.09 11.71 28.94
N ASN A 180 18.26 11.17 28.58
CA ASN A 180 19.04 11.60 27.43
C ASN A 180 19.13 10.51 26.37
N SER A 181 19.00 10.86 25.09
CA SER A 181 19.30 9.93 23.99
C SER A 181 20.74 10.09 23.54
N LEU A 182 21.50 9.00 23.49
CA LEU A 182 22.85 8.96 22.94
C LEU A 182 22.79 8.47 21.49
N LEU A 183 23.57 9.08 20.61
CA LEU A 183 23.79 8.55 19.26
C LEU A 183 25.01 7.63 19.32
N ILE A 184 24.89 6.36 18.93
CA ILE A 184 25.99 5.38 18.92
C ILE A 184 26.04 4.74 17.53
N ASP A 185 27.20 4.20 17.14
CA ASP A 185 27.28 3.31 15.99
C ASP A 185 26.37 2.08 16.18
N ARG A 186 25.87 1.51 15.08
CA ARG A 186 25.16 0.22 15.17
C ARG A 186 26.10 -0.89 15.64
N ASP A 187 25.51 -1.85 16.34
CA ASP A 187 26.21 -2.99 16.94
C ASP A 187 26.97 -3.80 15.89
N ASP A 188 26.36 -4.05 14.72
CA ASP A 188 26.99 -4.78 13.60
C ASP A 188 28.23 -4.10 13.03
N ILE A 189 28.20 -2.76 12.89
CA ILE A 189 29.36 -1.97 12.44
C ILE A 189 30.49 -2.03 13.48
N THR A 190 30.13 -1.97 14.77
CA THR A 190 31.07 -2.07 15.87
C THR A 190 31.72 -3.44 15.92
N ASP A 191 30.95 -4.51 15.75
CA ASP A 191 31.45 -5.89 15.69
C ASP A 191 32.38 -6.11 14.51
N TRP A 192 32.03 -5.59 13.33
CA TRP A 192 32.90 -5.64 12.15
C TRP A 192 34.22 -4.92 12.39
N ARG A 193 34.18 -3.72 13.01
CA ARG A 193 35.38 -2.97 13.38
C ARG A 193 36.26 -3.76 14.35
N ASN A 194 35.66 -4.35 15.38
CA ASN A 194 36.38 -5.13 16.38
C ASN A 194 37.01 -6.38 15.76
N ARG A 195 36.29 -7.09 14.88
CA ARG A 195 36.83 -8.23 14.14
C ARG A 195 38.00 -7.81 13.26
N TYR A 196 37.83 -6.74 12.49
CA TYR A 196 38.89 -6.19 11.64
C TYR A 196 40.15 -5.83 12.42
N LEU A 197 40.02 -5.16 13.57
CA LEU A 197 41.15 -4.81 14.43
C LEU A 197 41.85 -6.04 15.00
N ARG A 198 41.10 -7.08 15.40
CA ARG A 198 41.67 -8.35 15.87
C ARG A 198 42.42 -9.07 14.76
N ASP A 199 41.85 -9.13 13.56
CA ASP A 199 42.51 -9.73 12.40
C ASP A 199 43.80 -8.96 12.05
N MET A 200 43.79 -7.64 12.10
CA MET A 200 44.97 -6.81 11.88
C MET A 200 46.08 -7.08 12.90
N VAL A 201 45.74 -7.24 14.17
CA VAL A 201 46.70 -7.61 15.22
C VAL A 201 47.27 -9.01 14.96
N ARG A 202 46.43 -9.97 14.57
CA ARG A 202 46.85 -11.33 14.21
C ARG A 202 47.84 -11.31 13.04
N TYR A 203 47.53 -10.61 11.94
CA TYR A 203 48.41 -10.55 10.77
C TYR A 203 49.76 -9.91 11.08
N ARG A 204 49.79 -8.83 11.88
CA ARG A 204 51.05 -8.23 12.35
C ARG A 204 51.90 -9.20 13.16
N ALA A 205 51.29 -10.06 13.97
CA ALA A 205 52.01 -11.09 14.73
C ALA A 205 52.53 -12.24 13.84
N GLU A 206 51.81 -12.56 12.76
CA GLU A 206 52.20 -13.55 11.75
C GLU A 206 53.22 -13.01 10.73
N GLY A 207 53.56 -11.72 10.77
CA GLY A 207 54.47 -11.06 9.81
C GLY A 207 53.86 -10.81 8.42
N ARG A 208 52.53 -10.72 8.35
CA ARG A 208 51.74 -10.45 7.13
C ARG A 208 51.18 -9.03 7.10
#